data_AF-A0A820VEC9-F1
#
_entry.id   AF-A0A820VEC9-F1
#
_cell.length_a   1.000
_cell.length_b   1.000
_cell.length_c   1.000
_cell.angle_alpha   90.00
_cell.angle_beta   90.00
_cell.angle_gamma   90.00
#
_symmetry.space_group_name_H-M   'P 1'
#
loop_
_entity.id
_entity.type
_entity.pdbx_description
1 polymer ?
#
loop_
_entity_poly.entity_id
_entity_poly.type
_entity_poly.pdbx_seq_one_letter_code
_entity_poly.pdbx_strand_id
1 'polypeptide(L)'
;MVWLGVCSKGMTPLVIFDQGTVDHAQYIDNVLPIVLEYGNKIFGENWIFQQDGARPHIHHLTQKWCLDNFPSFIDKDHWPPNSPDLNPMDYCIWDEFAEAIDWCQ
;
A
#
# COMPACT_ATOMS: atom_id res chain seq x y z
N MET A 1 -3.02 -11.87 -6.81
CA MET A 1 -3.01 -10.40 -6.70
C MET A 1 -1.64 -9.97 -6.18
N VAL A 2 -1.14 -8.80 -6.58
CA VAL A 2 0.13 -8.27 -6.06
C VAL A 2 -0.11 -7.00 -5.27
N TRP A 3 0.75 -6.74 -4.28
CA TRP A 3 0.80 -5.47 -3.55
C TRP A 3 2.24 -4.94 -3.55
N LEU A 4 2.36 -3.63 -3.73
CA LEU A 4 3.62 -2.91 -3.74
C LEU A 4 3.41 -1.51 -3.16
N GLY A 5 4.38 -1.03 -2.39
CA GLY A 5 4.47 0.37 -1.96
C GLY A 5 5.66 1.06 -2.63
N VAL A 6 5.53 2.35 -2.92
CA VAL A 6 6.58 3.17 -3.54
C VAL A 6 6.77 4.47 -2.77
N CYS A 7 8.00 4.98 -2.82
CA CYS A 7 8.35 6.33 -2.40
C CYS A 7 9.44 6.89 -3.34
N SER A 8 9.81 8.15 -3.17
CA SER A 8 10.84 8.80 -3.99
C SER A 8 12.25 8.17 -3.89
N LYS A 9 12.47 7.27 -2.92
CA LYS A 9 13.76 6.61 -2.67
C LYS A 9 13.77 5.12 -3.01
N GLY A 10 12.64 4.54 -3.42
CA GLY A 10 12.56 3.12 -3.74
C GLY A 10 11.17 2.51 -3.54
N MET A 11 11.11 1.19 -3.70
CA MET A 11 9.90 0.39 -3.59
C MET A 11 10.05 -0.67 -2.49
N THR A 12 8.95 -0.98 -1.80
CA THR A 12 8.91 -2.13 -0.88
C THR A 12 9.20 -3.42 -1.64
N PRO A 13 9.52 -4.52 -0.94
CA PRO A 13 9.40 -5.85 -1.53
C PRO A 13 7.98 -6.07 -2.10
N LEU A 14 7.91 -6.82 -3.20
CA LEU A 14 6.64 -7.22 -3.80
C LEU A 14 5.97 -8.29 -2.93
N VAL A 15 4.70 -8.08 -2.59
CA VAL A 15 3.88 -9.08 -1.88
C VAL A 15 2.95 -9.76 -2.89
N ILE A 16 3.02 -11.08 -2.99
CA ILE A 16 2.20 -11.88 -3.90
C ILE A 16 1.18 -12.65 -3.09
N PHE A 17 -0.10 -12.50 -3.45
CA PHE A 17 -1.22 -13.26 -2.92
C PHE A 17 -1.68 -14.28 -3.95
N ASP A 18 -1.43 -15.56 -3.66
CA ASP A 18 -1.63 -16.66 -4.61
C ASP A 18 -3.10 -16.97 -4.91
N GLN A 19 -4.01 -16.75 -3.96
CA GLN A 19 -5.43 -17.08 -4.12
C GLN A 19 -6.35 -16.10 -3.42
N GLY A 20 -7.47 -15.79 -4.10
CA GLY A 20 -8.60 -15.06 -3.51
C GLY A 20 -8.46 -13.54 -3.50
N THR A 21 -9.37 -12.91 -2.75
CA THR A 21 -9.39 -11.47 -2.47
C THR A 21 -8.64 -11.23 -1.16
N VAL A 22 -7.83 -10.17 -1.08
CA VAL A 22 -7.22 -9.76 0.19
C VAL A 22 -8.30 -9.16 1.08
N ASP A 23 -8.44 -9.70 2.29
CA ASP A 23 -9.24 -9.11 3.35
C ASP A 23 -8.37 -8.26 4.30
N HIS A 24 -9.00 -7.67 5.31
CA HIS A 24 -8.32 -6.83 6.29
C HIS A 24 -7.28 -7.59 7.12
N ALA A 25 -7.52 -8.88 7.44
CA ALA A 25 -6.60 -9.67 8.23
C ALA A 25 -5.34 -9.96 7.41
N GLN A 26 -5.49 -10.40 6.16
CA GLN A 26 -4.37 -10.61 5.25
C GLN A 26 -3.59 -9.32 4.99
N TYR A 27 -4.28 -8.17 4.90
CA TYR A 27 -3.63 -6.88 4.73
C TYR A 27 -2.82 -6.48 5.98
N ILE A 28 -3.41 -6.60 7.17
CA ILE A 28 -2.72 -6.30 8.44
C ILE A 28 -1.53 -7.23 8.64
N ASP A 29 -1.67 -8.53 8.40
CA ASP A 29 -0.63 -9.50 8.74
C ASP A 29 0.51 -9.53 7.72
N ASN A 30 0.22 -9.33 6.43
CA ASN A 30 1.19 -9.54 5.36
C ASN A 30 1.68 -8.26 4.68
N VAL A 31 0.99 -7.13 4.85
CA VAL A 31 1.35 -5.86 4.18
C VAL A 31 1.87 -4.82 5.16
N LEU A 32 1.07 -4.46 6.17
CA LEU A 32 1.40 -3.32 7.03
C LEU A 32 2.75 -3.43 7.78
N PRO A 33 3.20 -4.61 8.24
CA PRO A 33 4.53 -4.77 8.83
C PRO A 33 5.66 -4.43 7.85
N ILE A 34 5.49 -4.77 6.57
CA ILE A 34 6.48 -4.45 5.52
C ILE A 34 6.52 -2.93 5.31
N VAL A 35 5.36 -2.27 5.30
CA VAL A 35 5.29 -0.80 5.22
C VAL A 35 6.02 -0.16 6.39
N LEU A 36 5.76 -0.62 7.62
CA LEU A 36 6.38 -0.09 8.84
C LEU A 36 7.90 -0.24 8.80
N GLU A 37 8.39 -1.46 8.52
CA GLU A 37 9.82 -1.75 8.44
C GLU A 37 10.49 -0.89 7.37
N TYR A 38 9.92 -0.85 6.17
CA TYR A 38 10.51 -0.15 5.03
C TYR A 38 10.46 1.37 5.20
N GLY A 39 9.34 1.91 5.68
CA GLY A 39 9.18 3.33 6.00
C GLY A 39 10.21 3.78 7.04
N ASN A 40 10.33 3.04 8.14
CA ASN A 40 11.31 3.33 9.18
C ASN A 40 12.75 3.22 8.68
N LYS A 41 13.03 2.22 7.84
CA LYS A 41 14.37 2.05 7.25
C LYS A 41 14.78 3.22 6.35
N ILE A 42 13.85 3.80 5.59
CA ILE A 42 14.17 4.85 4.61
C ILE A 42 14.07 6.26 5.19
N PHE A 43 13.10 6.49 6.07
CA PHE A 43 12.71 7.83 6.53
C PHE A 43 12.81 8.01 8.04
N GLY A 44 13.18 6.97 8.80
CA GLY A 44 13.07 7.00 10.26
C GLY A 44 11.61 7.19 10.66
N GLU A 45 11.33 8.14 11.54
CA GLU A 45 9.96 8.40 12.01
C GLU A 45 9.24 9.51 11.20
N ASN A 46 9.81 9.98 10.10
CA ASN A 46 9.31 11.13 9.34
C ASN A 46 8.69 10.73 8.00
N TRP A 47 7.57 10.00 8.03
CA TRP A 47 6.85 9.59 6.82
C TRP A 47 5.34 9.48 7.06
N ILE A 48 4.59 9.55 5.96
CA ILE A 48 3.13 9.43 5.95
C ILE A 48 2.78 8.27 5.01
N PHE A 49 2.00 7.30 5.51
CA PHE A 49 1.47 6.25 4.67
C PHE A 49 0.22 6.70 3.89
N GLN A 50 0.17 6.41 2.60
CA GLN A 50 -0.98 6.64 1.73
C GLN A 50 -1.51 5.30 1.22
N GLN A 51 -2.84 5.13 1.25
CA GLN A 51 -3.55 3.97 0.71
C GLN A 51 -4.92 4.43 0.16
N ASP A 52 -5.47 3.68 -0.79
CA ASP A 52 -6.77 3.99 -1.37
C ASP A 52 -7.95 3.57 -0.48
N GLY A 53 -9.18 3.79 -0.95
CA GLY A 53 -10.42 3.46 -0.25
C GLY A 53 -10.85 1.98 -0.31
N ALA A 54 -9.97 1.03 -0.66
CA ALA A 54 -10.35 -0.39 -0.73
C ALA A 54 -10.87 -0.93 0.62
N ARG A 55 -11.79 -1.92 0.56
CA ARG A 55 -12.44 -2.49 1.76
C ARG A 55 -11.46 -2.93 2.86
N PRO A 56 -10.33 -3.61 2.56
CA PRO A 56 -9.34 -3.97 3.57
C PRO A 56 -8.68 -2.74 4.23
N HIS A 57 -8.45 -1.68 3.46
CA HIS A 57 -7.77 -0.47 3.92
C HIS A 57 -8.64 0.33 4.89
N ILE A 58 -9.93 0.51 4.55
CA ILE A 58 -10.86 1.29 5.37
C ILE A 58 -11.45 0.52 6.56
N HIS A 59 -11.15 -0.78 6.69
CA HIS A 59 -11.64 -1.59 7.80
C HIS A 59 -11.15 -1.03 9.14
N HIS A 60 -12.02 -1.00 10.15
CA HIS A 60 -11.71 -0.35 11.44
C HIS A 60 -10.47 -0.92 12.14
N LEU A 61 -10.21 -2.23 12.03
CA LEU A 61 -9.00 -2.84 12.57
C LEU A 61 -7.73 -2.43 11.81
N THR A 62 -7.82 -2.26 10.49
CA THR A 62 -6.70 -1.77 9.67
C THR A 62 -6.38 -0.33 10.03
N GLN A 63 -7.40 0.53 10.09
CA GLN A 63 -7.25 1.94 10.49
C GLN A 63 -6.66 2.07 11.90
N LYS A 64 -7.13 1.24 12.86
CA LYS A 64 -6.56 1.19 14.21
C LYS A 64 -5.11 0.75 14.19
N TRP A 65 -4.77 -0.30 13.45
CA TRP A 65 -3.40 -0.77 13.33
C TRP A 65 -2.49 0.34 12.79
N CYS A 66 -2.90 1.02 11.71
CA CYS A 66 -2.13 2.14 11.14
C CYS A 66 -1.91 3.26 12.17
N LEU A 67 -2.97 3.65 12.89
CA LEU A 67 -2.90 4.68 13.92
C LEU A 67 -1.96 4.31 15.07
N ASP A 68 -1.97 3.04 15.50
CA ASP A 68 -1.17 2.59 16.63
C ASP A 68 0.32 2.37 16.26
N ASN A 69 0.64 2.15 14.99
CA ASN A 69 1.98 1.68 14.57
C ASN A 69 2.73 2.62 13.61
N PHE A 70 2.05 3.40 12.77
CA PHE A 70 2.72 4.32 11.83
C PHE A 70 2.95 5.69 12.46
N PRO A 71 4.03 6.40 12.09
CA PRO A 71 4.22 7.78 12.53
C PRO A 71 3.09 8.71 12.06
N SER A 72 2.58 8.47 10.85
CA SER A 72 1.42 9.15 10.29
C SER A 72 0.87 8.36 9.09
N PHE A 73 -0.42 8.50 8.82
CA PHE A 73 -1.06 7.97 7.61
C PHE A 73 -2.26 8.81 7.21
N ILE A 74 -2.64 8.74 5.95
CA ILE A 74 -3.90 9.30 5.45
C ILE A 74 -5.00 8.29 5.79
N ASP A 75 -5.86 8.66 6.74
CA ASP A 75 -6.98 7.81 7.14
C ASP A 75 -8.09 7.77 6.07
N LYS A 76 -9.02 6.84 6.25
CA LYS A 76 -10.10 6.56 5.31
C LYS A 76 -11.00 7.77 4.99
N ASP A 77 -11.05 8.78 5.85
CA ASP A 77 -11.93 9.95 5.69
C ASP A 77 -11.20 11.10 4.96
N HIS A 78 -9.87 11.02 4.83
CA HIS A 78 -9.05 12.03 4.16
C HIS A 78 -8.60 11.62 2.75
N TRP A 79 -8.69 10.34 2.38
CA TRP A 79 -8.45 9.91 1.00
C TRP A 79 -9.71 10.10 0.13
N PRO A 80 -9.67 10.86 -0.97
CA PRO A 80 -10.83 11.09 -1.82
C PRO A 80 -11.24 9.81 -2.58
N PRO A 81 -12.54 9.45 -2.60
CA PRO A 81 -13.02 8.33 -3.40
C PRO A 81 -12.82 8.53 -4.90
N ASN A 82 -12.49 7.45 -5.62
CA ASN A 82 -12.30 7.43 -7.07
C ASN A 82 -11.21 8.39 -7.58
N SER A 83 -10.09 8.50 -6.86
CA SER A 83 -8.96 9.36 -7.23
C SER A 83 -7.67 8.57 -7.53
N PRO A 84 -7.65 7.70 -8.55
CA PRO A 84 -6.43 7.01 -8.96
C PRO A 84 -5.36 7.99 -9.48
N ASP A 85 -5.77 9.15 -9.99
CA ASP A 85 -4.92 10.25 -10.44
C ASP A 85 -4.06 10.87 -9.31
N LEU A 86 -4.46 10.67 -8.05
CA LEU A 86 -3.71 11.12 -6.89
C LEU A 86 -2.79 10.05 -6.29
N ASN A 87 -2.88 8.80 -6.77
CA ASN A 87 -2.09 7.68 -6.27
C ASN A 87 -0.95 7.32 -7.23
N PRO A 88 0.34 7.51 -6.86
CA PRO A 88 1.48 7.17 -7.71
C PRO A 88 1.49 5.72 -8.22
N MET A 89 0.95 4.79 -7.42
CA MET A 89 0.80 3.42 -7.86
C MET A 89 -0.12 3.30 -9.07
N ASP A 90 -1.26 3.98 -9.04
CA ASP A 90 -2.32 3.85 -10.05
C ASP A 90 -2.10 4.73 -11.28
N TYR A 91 -1.61 5.96 -11.14
CA TYR A 91 -1.45 6.84 -12.30
C TYR A 91 -0.20 6.57 -13.14
N CYS A 92 0.77 5.78 -12.65
CA CYS A 92 2.05 5.57 -13.36
C CYS A 92 2.69 4.21 -13.10
N ILE A 93 2.93 3.81 -11.85
CA ILE A 93 3.80 2.66 -11.57
C ILE A 93 3.22 1.35 -12.10
N TRP A 94 1.91 1.14 -11.99
CA TRP A 94 1.28 -0.06 -12.53
C TRP A 94 1.33 -0.14 -14.06
N ASP A 95 1.22 0.99 -14.76
CA ASP A 95 1.35 1.03 -16.22
C ASP A 95 2.77 0.64 -16.65
N GLU A 96 3.80 1.24 -16.03
CA GLU A 96 5.22 0.89 -16.27
C GLU A 96 5.49 -0.59 -15.98
N PHE A 97 4.92 -1.13 -14.90
CA PHE A 97 5.06 -2.54 -14.54
C PHE A 97 4.41 -3.46 -15.58
N ALA A 98 3.22 -3.08 -16.09
CA ALA A 98 2.52 -3.83 -17.10
C ALA A 98 3.23 -3.80 -18.47
N GLU A 99 3.83 -2.68 -18.85
CA GLU A 99 4.63 -2.57 -20.08
C GLU A 99 5.92 -3.39 -20.04
N ALA A 100 6.52 -3.54 -18.85
CA ALA A 100 7.75 -4.30 -18.67
C ALA A 100 7.54 -5.83 -18.59
N ILE A 101 6.30 -6.31 -18.37
CA ILE A 101 5.99 -7.74 -18.30
C ILE A 101 5.90 -8.32 -19.72
N ASP A 102 6.61 -9.44 -19.94
CA ASP A 102 6.37 -10.30 -21.09
C ASP A 102 5.12 -11.16 -20.85
N TRP A 103 3.98 -10.66 -21.32
CA TRP A 103 2.68 -11.34 -21.19
C TRP A 103 2.54 -12.61 -22.03
N CYS A 104 3.51 -12.90 -22.91
CA CYS A 104 3.45 -14.02 -23.84
C CYS A 104 4.16 -15.30 -23.35
N GLN A 105 4.61 -15.34 -22.09
CA GLN A 105 5.18 -16.54 -21.45
C GLN A 105 4.16 -17.30 -20.59
#